data_AF-A0A5J5F4J3-F1
#
_entry.id   AF-A0A5J5F4J3-F1
#
_cell.length_a   1.000
_cell.length_b   1.000
_cell.length_c   1.000
_cell.angle_alpha   90.00
_cell.angle_beta   90.00
_cell.angle_gamma   90.00
#
_symmetry.space_group_name_H-M   'P 1'
#
loop_
_entity.id
_entity.type
_entity.pdbx_description
1 polymer ?
#
loop_
_entity_poly.entity_id
_entity_poly.type
_entity_poly.pdbx_seq_one_letter_code
_entity_poly.pdbx_strand_id
1 'polypeptide(L)'
;MPPKPSPKVKFVKVMKNAAQHGRNIFIYNNIQTNQVVYSLTRALNNNEALKQLPFIAKKTKPAALRKDHWAPLATVSFPNSDMGLKTYHMLREFRKLHETKYDQAGTFNMEKKKLKYVLMNQKANSIADLAESLRIEIERADAAGSPIAEGDVSIRWRNTRDAEHAQQWPGIVVHGDQGRADRPYVAPKPEETSPIAEAVVEAEAPKEEAQVVAARA
;
A
#
# COMPACT_ATOMS: atom_id res chain seq x y z
N MET A 1 -18.74 22.00 23.95
CA MET A 1 -18.76 21.06 22.80
C MET A 1 -17.96 21.68 21.67
N PRO A 2 -16.98 20.98 21.06
CA PRO A 2 -16.26 21.52 19.91
C PRO A 2 -17.19 21.63 18.69
N PRO A 3 -17.11 22.71 17.90
CA PRO A 3 -17.96 22.92 16.73
C PRO A 3 -17.65 21.87 15.65
N LYS A 4 -18.70 21.32 15.01
CA LYS A 4 -18.54 20.35 13.92
C LYS A 4 -17.87 21.06 12.72
N PRO A 5 -16.89 20.43 12.05
CA PRO A 5 -16.19 21.03 10.94
C PRO A 5 -17.15 21.31 9.76
N SER A 6 -16.93 22.44 9.10
CA SER A 6 -17.76 22.95 8.01
C SER A 6 -17.74 22.01 6.78
N PRO A 7 -18.84 21.95 6.01
CA PRO A 7 -18.97 21.03 4.86
C PRO A 7 -17.91 21.27 3.76
N LYS A 8 -17.47 22.51 3.56
CA LYS A 8 -16.43 22.87 2.59
C LYS A 8 -15.08 22.19 2.90
N VAL A 9 -14.67 22.17 4.17
CA VAL A 9 -13.41 21.54 4.61
C VAL A 9 -13.44 20.02 4.39
N LYS A 10 -14.60 19.37 4.55
CA LYS A 10 -14.75 17.94 4.28
C LYS A 10 -14.60 17.62 2.80
N PHE A 11 -15.19 18.42 1.91
CA PHE A 11 -15.11 18.22 0.46
C PHE A 11 -13.67 18.30 -0.06
N VAL A 12 -12.93 19.35 0.33
CA VAL A 12 -11.53 19.53 -0.10
C VAL A 12 -10.65 18.36 0.35
N LYS A 13 -10.84 17.86 1.57
CA LYS A 13 -10.10 16.69 2.07
C LYS A 13 -10.39 15.43 1.27
N VAL A 14 -11.64 15.21 0.87
CA VAL A 14 -12.03 14.05 0.04
C VAL A 14 -11.36 14.13 -1.33
N MET A 15 -11.35 15.30 -1.97
CA MET A 15 -10.70 15.48 -3.28
C MET A 15 -9.18 15.27 -3.22
N LYS A 16 -8.51 15.79 -2.19
CA LYS A 16 -7.08 15.54 -1.97
C LYS A 16 -6.77 14.06 -1.78
N ASN A 17 -7.58 13.36 -0.99
CA ASN A 17 -7.42 11.91 -0.78
C ASN A 17 -7.66 11.11 -2.06
N ALA A 18 -8.61 11.51 -2.90
CA ALA A 18 -8.88 10.86 -4.18
C ALA A 18 -7.70 11.07 -5.16
N ALA A 19 -7.12 12.26 -5.20
CA ALA A 19 -5.94 12.55 -6.03
C ALA A 19 -4.68 11.80 -5.57
N GLN A 20 -4.59 11.47 -4.27
CA GLN A 20 -3.50 10.67 -3.70
C GLN A 20 -3.84 9.17 -3.64
N HIS A 21 -5.01 8.76 -4.14
CA HIS A 21 -5.46 7.37 -4.03
C HIS A 21 -4.71 6.47 -5.01
N GLY A 22 -3.87 5.58 -4.48
CA GLY A 22 -3.00 4.73 -5.30
C GLY A 22 -1.53 5.13 -5.25
N ARG A 23 -1.20 6.36 -4.81
CA ARG A 23 0.21 6.77 -4.62
C ARG A 23 0.97 5.91 -3.63
N ASN A 24 0.27 5.34 -2.65
CA ASN A 24 0.87 4.47 -1.65
C ASN A 24 0.07 3.18 -1.53
N ILE A 25 0.78 2.06 -1.43
CA ILE A 25 0.21 0.75 -1.09
C ILE A 25 0.75 0.35 0.28
N PHE A 26 -0.15 -0.11 1.15
CA PHE A 26 0.17 -0.61 2.47
C PHE A 26 -0.06 -2.12 2.49
N ILE A 27 0.99 -2.85 2.83
CA ILE A 27 0.98 -4.31 2.90
C ILE A 27 0.93 -4.70 4.37
N TYR A 28 -0.01 -5.56 4.74
CA TYR A 28 -0.17 -6.07 6.08
C TYR A 28 0.01 -7.57 6.10
N ASN A 29 0.64 -8.09 7.15
CA ASN A 29 0.66 -9.53 7.40
C ASN A 29 0.03 -9.86 8.75
N ASN A 30 -0.49 -11.08 8.82
CA ASN A 30 -0.86 -11.71 10.06
C ASN A 30 0.41 -12.22 10.75
N ILE A 31 0.63 -11.82 12.00
CA ILE A 31 1.86 -12.13 12.75
C ILE A 31 2.00 -13.64 13.01
N GLN A 32 0.89 -14.37 13.12
CA GLN A 32 0.90 -15.81 13.44
C GLN A 32 0.82 -16.69 12.20
N THR A 33 -0.03 -16.33 11.23
CA THR A 33 -0.31 -17.19 10.07
C THR A 33 0.42 -16.77 8.80
N ASN A 34 1.09 -15.61 8.80
CA ASN A 34 1.72 -15.02 7.61
C ASN A 34 0.79 -14.87 6.41
N GLN A 35 -0.52 -14.82 6.64
CA GLN A 35 -1.48 -14.35 5.65
C GLN A 35 -1.20 -12.89 5.39
N VAL A 36 -1.32 -12.46 4.14
CA VAL A 36 -1.03 -11.07 3.74
C VAL A 36 -2.31 -10.43 3.22
N VAL A 37 -2.42 -9.12 3.37
CA VAL A 37 -3.52 -8.31 2.84
C VAL A 37 -2.94 -6.99 2.34
N TYR A 38 -3.49 -6.49 1.23
CA TYR A 38 -3.09 -5.22 0.64
C TYR A 38 -4.13 -4.15 0.92
N SER A 39 -3.73 -2.89 1.10
CA SER A 39 -4.64 -1.76 1.29
C SER A 39 -4.08 -0.51 0.65
N LEU A 40 -4.97 0.34 0.14
CA LEU A 40 -4.62 1.68 -0.37
C LEU A 40 -4.67 2.74 0.74
N THR A 41 -5.09 2.36 1.94
CA THR A 41 -5.21 3.24 3.10
C THR A 41 -4.32 2.78 4.24
N ARG A 42 -3.75 3.74 4.99
CA ARG A 42 -2.87 3.48 6.15
C ARG A 42 -3.50 2.70 7.29
N ALA A 43 -4.83 2.70 7.38
CA ALA A 43 -5.56 1.93 8.37
C ALA A 43 -6.32 0.83 7.65
N LEU A 44 -6.17 -0.40 8.14
CA LEU A 44 -6.79 -1.55 7.50
C LEU A 44 -8.32 -1.50 7.64
N ASN A 45 -9.02 -1.46 6.52
CA ASN A 45 -10.47 -1.57 6.49
C ASN A 45 -10.88 -3.04 6.60
N ASN A 46 -11.59 -3.39 7.68
CA ASN A 46 -12.00 -4.76 7.98
C ASN A 46 -12.76 -5.43 6.81
N ASN A 47 -13.71 -4.72 6.18
CA ASN A 47 -14.57 -5.32 5.16
C ASN A 47 -13.83 -5.59 3.85
N GLU A 48 -12.92 -4.71 3.45
CA GLU A 48 -12.12 -4.89 2.24
C GLU A 48 -11.05 -5.96 2.42
N ALA A 49 -10.39 -5.94 3.57
CA ALA A 49 -9.35 -6.89 3.91
C ALA A 49 -9.90 -8.33 4.04
N LEU A 50 -11.06 -8.52 4.66
CA LEU A 50 -11.71 -9.84 4.75
C LEU A 50 -12.14 -10.42 3.39
N LYS A 51 -12.37 -9.57 2.38
CA LYS A 51 -12.67 -10.03 1.00
C LYS A 51 -11.44 -10.59 0.29
N GLN A 52 -10.24 -10.21 0.72
CA GLN A 52 -8.99 -10.72 0.15
C GLN A 52 -8.62 -12.11 0.67
N LEU A 53 -9.13 -12.50 1.85
CA LEU A 53 -8.83 -13.79 2.45
C LEU A 53 -9.80 -14.88 1.94
N PRO A 54 -9.31 -15.89 1.19
CA PRO A 54 -10.14 -17.00 0.76
C PRO A 54 -10.44 -17.96 1.92
N PHE A 55 -11.48 -18.76 1.74
CA PHE A 55 -11.71 -19.90 2.60
C PHE A 55 -10.86 -21.08 2.12
N ILE A 56 -9.80 -21.38 2.87
CA ILE A 56 -8.94 -22.55 2.64
C ILE A 56 -9.46 -23.73 3.48
N ALA A 57 -9.77 -23.51 4.76
CA ALA A 57 -10.27 -24.53 5.67
C ALA A 57 -10.88 -23.92 6.96
N LYS A 58 -11.33 -24.78 7.89
CA LYS A 58 -11.80 -24.34 9.21
C LYS A 58 -10.73 -23.51 9.93
N LYS A 59 -11.11 -22.35 10.46
CA LYS A 59 -10.24 -21.37 11.15
C LYS A 59 -9.15 -20.74 10.25
N THR A 60 -9.31 -20.67 8.93
CA THR A 60 -8.38 -19.92 8.05
C THR A 60 -8.84 -18.49 7.79
N LYS A 61 -10.15 -18.26 7.77
CA LYS A 61 -10.75 -16.94 7.60
C LYS A 61 -11.32 -16.48 8.95
N PRO A 62 -10.79 -15.40 9.55
CA PRO A 62 -11.35 -14.87 10.79
C PRO A 62 -12.69 -14.17 10.53
N ALA A 63 -13.55 -14.09 11.55
CA ALA A 63 -14.80 -13.34 11.47
C ALA A 63 -14.57 -11.82 11.41
N ALA A 64 -13.52 -11.34 12.08
CA ALA A 64 -13.08 -9.95 12.08
C ALA A 64 -11.56 -9.88 12.23
N LEU A 65 -10.95 -8.83 11.67
CA LEU A 65 -9.52 -8.57 11.80
C LEU A 65 -9.24 -7.92 13.15
N ARG A 66 -8.53 -8.65 14.01
CA ARG A 66 -8.15 -8.15 15.32
C ARG A 66 -6.85 -7.35 15.22
N LYS A 67 -6.79 -6.21 15.91
CA LYS A 67 -5.67 -5.25 15.81
C LYS A 67 -4.32 -5.83 16.24
N ASP A 68 -4.32 -6.80 17.14
CA ASP A 68 -3.14 -7.47 17.69
C ASP A 68 -2.54 -8.50 16.72
N HIS A 69 -3.36 -9.07 15.83
CA HIS A 69 -2.92 -10.11 14.90
C HIS A 69 -2.34 -9.57 13.60
N TRP A 70 -2.60 -8.31 13.27
CA TRP A 70 -2.27 -7.71 11.98
C TRP A 70 -1.31 -6.56 12.15
N ALA A 71 -0.30 -6.54 11.30
CA ALA A 71 0.79 -5.60 11.39
C ALA A 71 1.23 -5.13 10.00
N PRO A 72 1.72 -3.90 9.86
CA PRO A 72 2.27 -3.42 8.59
C PRO A 72 3.55 -4.19 8.29
N LEU A 73 3.62 -4.80 7.11
CA LEU A 73 4.79 -5.50 6.59
C LEU A 73 5.69 -4.53 5.83
N ALA A 74 5.10 -3.78 4.89
CA ALA A 74 5.78 -2.81 4.06
C ALA A 74 4.84 -1.70 3.58
N THR A 75 5.41 -0.55 3.28
CA THR A 75 4.74 0.56 2.60
C THR A 75 5.48 0.84 1.31
N VAL A 76 4.75 0.83 0.19
CA VAL A 76 5.29 1.12 -1.13
C VAL A 76 4.79 2.49 -1.57
N SER A 77 5.69 3.36 -2.00
CA SER A 77 5.38 4.68 -2.54
C SER A 77 5.71 4.72 -4.03
N PHE A 78 4.82 5.33 -4.80
CA PHE A 78 4.91 5.43 -6.25
C PHE A 78 4.93 6.90 -6.68
N PRO A 79 5.60 7.22 -7.81
CA PRO A 79 5.57 8.57 -8.37
C PRO A 79 4.16 8.93 -8.85
N ASN A 80 3.51 7.95 -9.50
CA ASN A 80 2.23 8.07 -10.18
C ASN A 80 1.16 7.21 -9.49
N SER A 81 -0.05 7.77 -9.36
CA SER A 81 -1.17 7.06 -8.72
C SER A 81 -1.62 5.84 -9.53
N ASP A 82 -1.65 5.95 -10.86
CA ASP A 82 -2.10 4.88 -11.75
C ASP A 82 -1.22 3.64 -11.67
N MET A 83 0.09 3.83 -11.54
CA MET A 83 1.06 2.75 -11.37
C MET A 83 0.79 1.97 -10.09
N GLY A 84 0.54 2.68 -8.98
CA GLY A 84 0.21 2.02 -7.73
C GLY A 84 -1.16 1.31 -7.77
N LEU A 85 -2.16 1.85 -8.47
CA LEU A 85 -3.43 1.15 -8.67
C LEU A 85 -3.24 -0.14 -9.49
N LYS A 86 -2.52 -0.09 -10.61
CA LYS A 86 -2.20 -1.28 -11.43
C LYS A 86 -1.44 -2.33 -10.62
N THR A 87 -0.41 -1.90 -9.91
CA THR A 87 0.37 -2.76 -9.01
C THR A 87 -0.52 -3.41 -7.95
N TYR A 88 -1.40 -2.64 -7.31
CA TYR A 88 -2.36 -3.14 -6.34
C TYR A 88 -3.32 -4.18 -6.92
N HIS A 89 -3.79 -3.99 -8.16
CA HIS A 89 -4.60 -4.98 -8.86
C HIS A 89 -3.83 -6.27 -9.12
N MET A 90 -2.62 -6.18 -9.67
CA MET A 90 -1.76 -7.34 -9.95
C MET A 90 -1.45 -8.15 -8.69
N LEU A 91 -1.07 -7.48 -7.59
CA LEU A 91 -0.80 -8.13 -6.31
C LEU A 91 -1.99 -8.95 -5.79
N ARG A 92 -3.21 -8.45 -5.97
CA ARG A 92 -4.44 -9.15 -5.57
C ARG A 92 -4.74 -10.34 -6.48
N GLU A 93 -4.42 -10.23 -7.76
CA GLU A 93 -4.54 -11.33 -8.72
C GLU A 93 -3.52 -12.43 -8.43
N PHE A 94 -2.25 -12.07 -8.23
CA PHE A 94 -1.19 -13.01 -7.87
C PHE A 94 -1.50 -13.76 -6.58
N ARG A 95 -1.96 -13.07 -5.52
CA ARG A 95 -2.45 -13.73 -4.30
C ARG A 95 -3.49 -14.80 -4.61
N LYS A 96 -4.52 -14.43 -5.37
CA LYS A 96 -5.62 -15.35 -5.70
C LYS A 96 -5.10 -16.56 -6.48
N LEU A 97 -4.13 -16.36 -7.37
CA LEU A 97 -3.47 -17.43 -8.11
C LEU A 97 -2.67 -18.36 -7.19
N HIS A 98 -1.84 -17.83 -6.29
CA HIS A 98 -1.07 -18.63 -5.33
C HIS A 98 -1.94 -19.49 -4.41
N GLU A 99 -3.14 -18.99 -4.06
CA GLU A 99 -4.05 -19.70 -3.16
C GLU A 99 -4.96 -20.71 -3.90
N THR A 100 -5.23 -20.50 -5.21
CA THR A 100 -6.17 -21.33 -5.99
C THR A 100 -5.48 -22.31 -6.94
N LYS A 101 -4.41 -21.86 -7.61
CA LYS A 101 -3.67 -22.60 -8.65
C LYS A 101 -2.24 -22.94 -8.17
N TYR A 102 -2.08 -23.27 -6.89
CA TYR A 102 -0.79 -23.76 -6.39
C TYR A 102 -0.40 -25.07 -7.07
N ASP A 103 0.90 -25.36 -7.14
CA ASP A 103 1.39 -26.64 -7.67
C ASP A 103 0.82 -27.78 -6.84
N GLN A 104 -0.16 -28.46 -7.41
CA GLN A 104 -0.88 -29.48 -6.69
C GLN A 104 0.00 -30.72 -6.51
N ALA A 105 0.98 -30.97 -7.40
CA ALA A 105 1.79 -32.19 -7.44
C ALA A 105 2.62 -32.40 -6.16
N GLY A 106 3.31 -31.37 -5.67
CA GLY A 106 4.03 -31.44 -4.38
C GLY A 106 3.10 -31.36 -3.15
N THR A 107 1.86 -30.94 -3.36
CA THR A 107 0.95 -30.52 -2.30
C THR A 107 -0.04 -31.62 -1.90
N PHE A 108 -0.37 -32.53 -2.82
CA PHE A 108 -1.29 -33.65 -2.59
C PHE A 108 -0.79 -34.68 -1.56
N ASN A 109 0.53 -34.81 -1.38
CA ASN A 109 1.12 -35.75 -0.44
C ASN A 109 1.21 -35.22 1.00
N MET A 110 0.79 -33.96 1.25
CA MET A 110 0.83 -33.38 2.57
C MET A 110 -0.45 -33.64 3.37
N GLU A 111 -0.32 -33.84 4.69
CA GLU A 111 -1.46 -33.87 5.59
C GLU A 111 -2.28 -32.57 5.47
N LYS A 112 -3.61 -32.67 5.35
CA LYS A 112 -4.53 -31.52 5.21
C LYS A 112 -4.30 -30.42 6.24
N LYS A 113 -3.94 -30.80 7.47
CA LYS A 113 -3.65 -29.86 8.56
C LYS A 113 -2.39 -29.04 8.26
N LYS A 114 -1.32 -29.67 7.79
CA LYS A 114 -0.07 -29.00 7.39
C LYS A 114 -0.29 -28.13 6.16
N LEU A 115 -0.99 -28.67 5.16
CA LEU A 115 -1.34 -27.97 3.93
C LEU A 115 -2.01 -26.63 4.20
N LYS A 116 -2.99 -26.60 5.09
CA LYS A 116 -3.67 -25.37 5.51
C LYS A 116 -2.69 -24.28 5.94
N TYR A 117 -1.67 -24.59 6.74
CA TYR A 117 -0.70 -23.59 7.22
C TYR A 117 0.27 -23.15 6.12
N VAL A 118 0.65 -24.06 5.22
CA VAL A 118 1.46 -23.72 4.04
C VAL A 118 0.70 -22.73 3.14
N LEU A 119 -0.57 -23.02 2.81
CA LEU A 119 -1.38 -22.13 1.98
C LEU A 119 -1.71 -20.79 2.65
N MET A 120 -1.79 -20.73 3.98
CA MET A 120 -1.96 -19.47 4.69
C MET A 120 -0.70 -18.59 4.66
N ASN A 121 0.48 -19.21 4.63
CA ASN A 121 1.75 -18.51 4.65
C ASN A 121 2.07 -17.94 3.25
N GLN A 122 1.60 -16.71 3.01
CA GLN A 122 1.76 -16.02 1.73
C GLN A 122 2.77 -14.87 1.80
N LYS A 123 3.55 -14.76 2.89
CA LYS A 123 4.50 -13.65 3.09
C LYS A 123 5.58 -13.61 2.02
N ALA A 124 6.30 -14.72 1.83
CA ALA A 124 7.37 -14.78 0.84
C ALA A 124 6.84 -14.56 -0.59
N ASN A 125 5.74 -15.26 -0.94
CA ASN A 125 5.08 -15.12 -2.23
C ASN A 125 4.68 -13.65 -2.50
N SER A 126 4.06 -12.98 -1.52
CA SER A 126 3.65 -11.58 -1.70
C SER A 126 4.80 -10.60 -1.94
N ILE A 127 6.00 -10.91 -1.42
CA ILE A 127 7.19 -10.06 -1.60
C ILE A 127 7.80 -10.31 -2.98
N ALA A 128 7.85 -11.57 -3.41
CA ALA A 128 8.24 -11.91 -4.77
C ALA A 128 7.27 -11.33 -5.81
N ASP A 129 5.96 -11.43 -5.57
CA ASP A 129 4.92 -10.84 -6.41
C ASP A 129 5.06 -9.31 -6.49
N LEU A 130 5.45 -8.67 -5.39
CA LEU A 130 5.70 -7.23 -5.37
C LEU A 130 6.87 -6.87 -6.28
N ALA A 131 8.02 -7.53 -6.13
CA ALA A 131 9.17 -7.30 -6.99
C ALA A 131 8.81 -7.49 -8.47
N GLU A 132 8.04 -8.53 -8.79
CA GLU A 132 7.67 -8.83 -10.17
C GLU A 132 6.62 -7.88 -10.74
N SER A 133 5.64 -7.47 -9.93
CA SER A 133 4.67 -6.45 -10.34
C SER A 133 5.35 -5.10 -10.62
N LEU A 134 6.36 -4.72 -9.84
CA LEU A 134 7.16 -3.52 -10.08
C LEU A 134 7.98 -3.64 -11.35
N ARG A 135 8.63 -4.78 -11.60
CA ARG A 135 9.37 -5.04 -12.82
C ARG A 135 8.49 -4.84 -14.07
N ILE A 136 7.29 -5.42 -14.06
CA ILE A 136 6.31 -5.31 -15.15
C ILE A 136 5.86 -3.86 -15.37
N GLU A 137 5.56 -3.12 -14.30
CA GLU A 137 5.10 -1.74 -14.44
C GLU A 137 6.22 -0.78 -14.88
N ILE A 138 7.47 -1.03 -14.46
CA ILE A 138 8.63 -0.27 -14.96
C ILE A 138 8.82 -0.51 -16.46
N GLU A 139 8.82 -1.77 -16.90
CA GLU A 139 8.94 -2.14 -18.31
C GLU A 139 7.83 -1.52 -19.17
N ARG A 140 6.58 -1.47 -18.64
CA ARG A 140 5.45 -0.79 -19.29
C ARG A 140 5.64 0.72 -19.36
N ALA A 141 6.18 1.35 -18.32
CA ALA A 141 6.40 2.78 -18.28
C ALA A 141 7.47 3.21 -19.28
N ASP A 142 8.56 2.43 -19.37
CA ASP A 142 9.62 2.61 -20.36
C ASP A 142 9.08 2.47 -21.79
N ALA A 143 8.28 1.44 -22.06
CA ALA A 143 7.64 1.23 -23.37
C ALA A 143 6.64 2.34 -23.75
N ALA A 144 6.00 2.97 -22.75
CA ALA A 144 5.08 4.09 -22.95
C ALA A 144 5.80 5.45 -23.09
N GLY A 145 7.14 5.48 -23.02
CA GLY A 145 7.93 6.71 -23.11
C GLY A 145 7.87 7.60 -21.87
N SER A 146 7.51 7.03 -20.71
CA SER A 146 7.49 7.71 -19.41
C SER A 146 8.41 6.97 -18.44
N PRO A 147 9.74 7.06 -18.64
CA PRO A 147 10.70 6.31 -17.84
C PRO A 147 10.66 6.77 -16.37
N ILE A 148 10.84 5.82 -15.47
CA ILE A 148 10.83 6.05 -14.03
C ILE A 148 12.26 6.28 -13.57
N ALA A 149 12.50 7.34 -12.81
CA ALA A 149 13.82 7.63 -12.28
C ALA A 149 14.11 6.79 -11.03
N GLU A 150 15.40 6.54 -10.78
CA GLU A 150 15.85 5.90 -9.54
C GLU A 150 15.36 6.69 -8.31
N GLY A 151 14.77 5.99 -7.34
CA GLY A 151 14.21 6.61 -6.13
C GLY A 151 12.75 7.06 -6.24
N ASP A 152 12.16 7.08 -7.43
CA ASP A 152 10.73 7.39 -7.59
C ASP A 152 9.84 6.32 -6.93
N VAL A 153 10.29 5.06 -6.96
CA VAL A 153 9.64 3.95 -6.26
C VAL A 153 10.43 3.61 -5.02
N SER A 154 9.81 3.82 -3.85
CA SER A 154 10.41 3.51 -2.56
C SER A 154 9.61 2.45 -1.80
N ILE A 155 10.31 1.47 -1.23
CA ILE A 155 9.72 0.44 -0.36
C ILE A 155 10.30 0.61 1.03
N ARG A 156 9.43 0.95 1.97
CA ARG A 156 9.77 1.01 3.39
C ARG A 156 9.29 -0.24 4.10
N TRP A 157 10.23 -1.00 4.65
CA TRP A 157 9.98 -2.27 5.31
C TRP A 157 9.81 -2.10 6.81
N ARG A 158 8.99 -2.95 7.44
CA ARG A 158 9.05 -3.12 8.91
C ARG A 158 10.33 -3.80 9.36
N ASN A 159 10.81 -4.72 8.54
CA ASN A 159 12.04 -5.46 8.74
C ASN A 159 12.72 -5.58 7.38
N THR A 160 13.87 -4.93 7.22
CA THR A 160 14.58 -4.86 5.93
C THR A 160 14.96 -6.24 5.38
N ARG A 161 15.16 -7.25 6.25
CA ARG A 161 15.44 -8.63 5.82
C ARG A 161 14.29 -9.27 5.04
N ASP A 162 13.07 -8.77 5.19
CA ASP A 162 11.94 -9.30 4.43
C ASP A 162 12.15 -9.08 2.92
N ALA A 163 12.96 -8.10 2.50
CA ALA A 163 13.30 -7.86 1.09
C ALA A 163 14.01 -9.06 0.43
N GLU A 164 14.68 -9.92 1.21
CA GLU A 164 15.42 -11.10 0.72
C GLU A 164 14.50 -12.21 0.20
N HIS A 165 13.19 -12.14 0.46
CA HIS A 165 12.24 -13.10 -0.08
C HIS A 165 12.07 -13.00 -1.60
N ALA A 166 12.40 -11.86 -2.20
CA ALA A 166 12.50 -11.72 -3.65
C ALA A 166 13.95 -11.97 -4.09
N GLN A 167 14.13 -12.78 -5.13
CA GLN A 167 15.46 -13.11 -5.64
C GLN A 167 16.15 -11.89 -6.27
N GLN A 168 15.39 -11.01 -6.92
CA GLN A 168 15.88 -9.84 -7.61
C GLN A 168 14.88 -8.69 -7.46
N TRP A 169 15.41 -7.48 -7.34
CA TRP A 169 14.65 -6.24 -7.37
C TRP A 169 15.09 -5.40 -8.57
N PRO A 170 14.18 -4.63 -9.19
CA PRO A 170 14.59 -3.64 -10.17
C PRO A 170 15.53 -2.62 -9.52
N GLY A 171 16.65 -2.29 -10.16
CA GLY A 171 17.68 -1.40 -9.58
C GLY A 171 17.21 0.03 -9.26
N ILE A 172 16.06 0.43 -9.81
CA ILE A 172 15.41 1.72 -9.60
C ILE A 172 14.72 1.81 -8.22
N VAL A 173 14.41 0.65 -7.61
CA VAL A 173 13.66 0.57 -6.36
C VAL A 173 14.56 0.82 -5.16
N VAL A 174 14.22 1.84 -4.38
CA VAL A 174 14.95 2.17 -3.14
C VAL A 174 14.30 1.49 -1.95
N HIS A 175 15.10 0.80 -1.15
CA HIS A 175 14.66 0.15 0.08
C HIS A 175 15.04 0.97 1.31
N GLY A 176 14.09 1.10 2.25
CA GLY A 176 14.32 1.78 3.51
C GLY A 176 13.61 1.09 4.68
N ASP A 177 13.89 1.56 5.89
CA ASP A 177 13.12 1.19 7.08
C ASP A 177 11.91 2.11 7.22
N GLN A 178 10.75 1.58 7.58
CA GLN A 178 9.54 2.38 7.76
C GLN A 178 9.46 3.08 9.12
N GLY A 179 10.43 2.84 10.01
CA GLY A 179 10.47 3.37 11.35
C GLY A 179 9.40 2.77 12.27
N ARG A 180 9.32 3.35 13.47
CA ARG A 180 8.33 2.96 14.47
C ARG A 180 6.99 3.64 14.15
N ALA A 181 5.97 2.85 13.84
CA ALA A 181 4.62 3.36 13.66
C ALA A 181 4.04 3.95 14.97
N ASP A 182 3.26 5.03 14.87
CA ASP A 182 2.49 5.60 15.98
C ASP A 182 1.62 4.55 16.70
N ARG A 183 1.12 3.59 15.93
CA ARG A 183 0.29 2.47 16.39
C ARG A 183 0.77 1.18 15.73
N PRO A 184 0.95 0.08 16.47
CA PRO A 184 1.50 -1.17 15.92
C PRO A 184 0.72 -1.75 14.72
N TYR A 185 -0.57 -1.43 14.61
CA TYR A 185 -1.50 -1.97 13.62
C TYR A 185 -1.86 -0.98 12.49
N VAL A 186 -1.25 0.21 12.50
CA VAL A 186 -1.45 1.25 11.46
C VAL A 186 -0.11 1.47 10.79
N ALA A 187 -0.10 1.59 9.47
CA ALA A 187 1.15 1.85 8.78
C ALA A 187 1.68 3.25 9.15
N PRO A 188 3.01 3.45 9.19
CA PRO A 188 3.61 4.77 9.33
C PRO A 188 3.05 5.76 8.30
N LYS A 189 3.17 7.06 8.57
CA LYS A 189 2.87 8.06 7.55
C LYS A 189 3.93 7.89 6.45
N PRO A 190 3.52 7.77 5.17
CA PRO A 190 4.50 7.85 4.12
C PRO A 190 5.14 9.24 4.20
N GLU A 191 6.47 9.31 4.13
CA GLU A 191 7.15 10.58 3.93
C GLU A 191 6.64 11.16 2.61
N GLU A 192 6.19 12.40 2.65
CA GLU A 192 5.67 13.10 1.48
C GLU A 192 6.85 13.46 0.57
N THR A 193 7.43 12.48 -0.11
CA THR A 193 8.35 12.74 -1.21
C THR A 193 7.50 13.16 -2.42
N SER A 194 7.12 14.43 -2.48
CA SER A 194 6.64 15.02 -3.73
C SER A 194 6.82 16.55 -3.77
N PRO A 195 7.36 17.10 -4.89
CA PRO A 195 7.52 18.55 -5.15
C PRO A 195 6.18 19.33 -5.22
N ILE A 196 5.05 18.66 -5.05
CA ILE A 196 3.71 19.27 -5.04
C ILE A 196 3.49 20.13 -3.78
N ALA A 197 4.25 19.88 -2.70
CA ALA A 197 4.24 20.77 -1.55
C ALA A 197 4.69 22.20 -1.93
N GLU A 198 5.64 22.36 -2.85
CA GLU A 198 6.04 23.68 -3.35
C GLU A 198 4.97 24.29 -4.27
N ALA A 199 4.44 23.52 -5.22
CA ALA A 199 3.45 24.05 -6.18
C ALA A 199 2.11 24.47 -5.55
N VAL A 200 1.70 23.85 -4.44
CA VAL A 200 0.47 24.23 -3.71
C VAL A 200 0.70 25.44 -2.79
N VAL A 201 1.92 25.61 -2.26
CA VAL A 201 2.29 26.80 -1.48
C VAL A 201 2.41 28.03 -2.40
N GLU A 202 2.88 27.85 -3.64
CA GLU A 202 2.99 28.93 -4.64
C GLU A 202 1.62 29.34 -5.21
N ALA A 203 0.63 28.43 -5.26
CA ALA A 203 -0.73 28.75 -5.68
C ALA A 203 -1.60 29.41 -4.59
N GLU A 204 -1.14 29.47 -3.34
CA GLU A 204 -1.88 30.09 -2.21
C GLU A 204 -1.56 31.58 -2.02
N ALA A 205 -0.65 32.16 -2.81
CA ALA A 205 -0.48 33.62 -2.95
C ALA A 205 -0.77 34.00 -4.41
N PRO A 206 -1.78 34.85 -4.73
CA PRO A 206 -2.06 36.11 -4.04
C PRO A 206 -3.57 36.43 -3.86
N LYS A 207 -3.93 37.16 -2.79
CA LYS A 207 -4.98 38.22 -2.76
C LYS A 207 -5.28 38.63 -1.31
N GLU A 208 -4.51 39.57 -0.77
CA GLU A 208 -5.03 40.47 0.27
C GLU A 208 -4.27 41.81 0.28
N GLU A 209 -4.24 42.52 -0.85
CA GLU A 209 -3.96 43.96 -0.87
C GLU A 209 -4.87 44.65 -1.87
N ALA A 210 -6.11 44.91 -1.46
CA ALA A 210 -6.99 45.85 -2.16
C ALA A 210 -8.10 46.35 -1.24
N GLN A 211 -7.77 46.97 -0.10
CA GLN A 211 -8.73 47.79 0.66
C GLN A 211 -8.02 48.84 1.53
N VAL A 212 -7.31 49.80 0.93
CA VAL A 212 -7.05 51.10 1.58
C VAL A 212 -6.93 52.22 0.53
N VAL A 213 -8.03 52.68 -0.08
CA VAL A 213 -8.25 54.09 -0.47
C VAL A 213 -9.74 54.26 -0.85
N ALA A 214 -10.55 54.84 0.03
CA ALA A 214 -11.70 55.72 -0.30
C ALA A 214 -12.52 56.04 0.96
N ALA A 215 -11.94 56.82 1.87
CA ALA A 215 -12.69 57.56 2.88
C ALA A 215 -11.94 58.87 3.18
N ARG A 216 -11.94 59.78 2.21
CA ARG A 216 -11.70 61.21 2.42
C ARG A 216 -12.18 62.00 1.20
N ALA A 217 -13.43 62.44 1.26
CA ALA A 217 -13.96 63.64 0.65
C ALA A 217 -15.11 64.12 1.53
#